data_AF-A0A1L3ZSZ9-F1
#
_entry.id   AF-A0A1L3ZSZ9-F1
#
_cell.length_a   1.000
_cell.length_b   1.000
_cell.length_c   1.000
_cell.angle_alpha   90.00
_cell.angle_beta   90.00
_cell.angle_gamma   90.00
#
_symmetry.space_group_name_H-M   'P 1'
#
loop_
_entity.id
_entity.type
_entity.pdbx_description
1 polymer ?
#
loop_
_entity_poly.entity_id
_entity_poly.type
_entity_poly.pdbx_seq_one_letter_code
_entity_poly.pdbx_strand_id
1 'polypeptide(L)'
;MSNDLQPIQTILGEIAQIEGEMGTQAYWKDEGKQARYRSLVSQKQSLGSVSGTILSDAAPVPIVSMKEFMAAGNDPAHYNYYFKMSAAAADVMMHLDRDEQLAFERSFEALPDEVAEAALLELMSAKPSVPWVSDEAAANFAKLPEGAILCHEWGHDARRNIAVARARLNRLRDRLDEHDDASFMAWFENLSDAAMCAILRKLVA
;
A
#
# COMPACT_ATOMS: atom_id res chain seq x y z
N MET A 1 -22.08 24.09 7.55
CA MET A 1 -21.65 23.80 6.18
C MET A 1 -20.29 24.47 6.00
N SER A 2 -19.21 23.71 6.16
CA SER A 2 -17.83 24.24 6.20
C SER A 2 -17.35 24.74 4.84
N ASN A 3 -16.80 25.95 4.85
CA ASN A 3 -16.23 26.66 3.71
C ASN A 3 -14.72 26.36 3.54
N ASP A 4 -14.20 25.38 4.29
CA ASP A 4 -12.76 25.18 4.51
C ASP A 4 -12.08 24.26 3.48
N LEU A 5 -12.84 23.65 2.56
CA LEU A 5 -12.31 22.76 1.51
C LEU A 5 -12.00 23.49 0.19
N GLN A 6 -12.56 24.69 -0.01
CA GLN A 6 -12.32 25.54 -1.19
C GLN A 6 -10.83 25.92 -1.37
N PRO A 7 -10.06 26.23 -0.30
CA PRO A 7 -8.65 26.60 -0.43
C PRO A 7 -7.76 25.45 -0.90
N ILE A 8 -8.02 24.22 -0.45
CA ILE A 8 -7.17 23.05 -0.74
C ILE A 8 -7.29 22.63 -2.22
N GLN A 9 -8.52 22.58 -2.74
CA GLN A 9 -8.76 22.22 -4.15
C GLN A 9 -8.12 23.23 -5.10
N THR A 10 -8.13 24.52 -4.74
CA THR A 10 -7.49 25.59 -5.50
C THR A 10 -5.96 25.42 -5.53
N ILE A 11 -5.35 25.11 -4.38
CA ILE A 11 -3.89 24.89 -4.28
C ILE A 11 -3.46 23.66 -5.11
N LEU A 12 -4.22 22.56 -5.03
CA LEU A 12 -3.88 21.33 -5.75
C LEU A 12 -4.02 21.49 -7.27
N GLY A 13 -5.06 22.20 -7.73
CA GLY A 13 -5.23 22.50 -9.15
C GLY A 13 -4.09 23.34 -9.73
N GLU A 14 -3.62 24.34 -8.98
CA GLU A 14 -2.52 25.20 -9.42
C GLU A 14 -1.16 24.46 -9.45
N ILE A 15 -0.92 23.57 -8.48
CA ILE A 15 0.25 22.68 -8.49
C ILE A 15 0.26 21.79 -9.74
N ALA A 16 -0.86 21.12 -10.02
CA ALA A 16 -0.96 20.21 -11.17
C ALA A 16 -0.78 20.93 -12.52
N GLN A 17 -1.29 22.16 -12.62
CA GLN A 17 -1.08 22.99 -13.81
C GLN A 17 0.40 23.33 -14.01
N ILE A 18 1.11 23.74 -12.95
CA ILE A 18 2.53 24.07 -13.04
C ILE A 18 3.36 22.81 -13.34
N GLU A 19 3.05 21.67 -12.74
CA GLU A 19 3.72 20.39 -13.00
C GLU A 19 3.59 19.94 -14.46
N GLY A 20 2.44 20.18 -15.09
CA GLY A 20 2.25 19.94 -16.52
C GLY A 20 3.18 20.77 -17.41
N GLU A 21 3.64 21.92 -16.94
CA GLU A 21 4.54 22.81 -17.68
C GLU A 21 6.03 22.56 -17.39
N MET A 22 6.38 21.82 -16.33
CA MET A 22 7.76 21.52 -15.92
C MET A 22 8.55 20.73 -16.97
N GLY A 23 7.85 20.00 -17.84
CA GLY A 23 8.45 19.32 -18.99
C GLY A 23 8.92 20.25 -20.12
N THR A 24 8.61 21.55 -20.04
CA THR A 24 8.94 22.54 -21.07
C THR A 24 10.14 23.40 -20.67
N GLN A 25 10.94 23.85 -21.65
CA GLN A 25 12.01 24.83 -21.40
C GLN A 25 11.50 26.17 -20.84
N ALA A 26 10.22 26.49 -21.03
CA ALA A 26 9.63 27.75 -20.57
C ALA A 26 9.56 27.82 -19.05
N TYR A 27 9.25 26.71 -18.36
CA TYR A 27 9.22 26.65 -16.90
C TYR A 27 10.59 26.96 -16.28
N TRP A 28 11.66 26.39 -16.84
CA TRP A 28 13.01 26.54 -16.29
C TRP A 28 13.59 27.96 -16.44
N LYS A 29 12.98 28.79 -17.29
CA LYS A 29 13.36 30.20 -17.50
C LYS A 29 12.48 31.20 -16.75
N ASP A 30 11.42 30.73 -16.09
CA ASP A 30 10.46 31.57 -15.36
C ASP A 30 10.64 31.41 -13.84
N GLU A 31 11.49 32.25 -13.25
CA GLU A 31 11.78 32.25 -11.81
C GLU A 31 10.54 32.54 -10.95
N GLY A 32 9.59 33.33 -11.47
CA GLY A 32 8.34 33.65 -10.78
C GLY A 32 7.46 32.41 -10.61
N LYS A 33 7.34 31.61 -11.67
CA LYS A 33 6.58 30.35 -11.66
C LYS A 33 7.22 29.30 -10.74
N GLN A 34 8.55 29.23 -10.70
CA GLN A 34 9.28 28.34 -9.79
C GLN A 34 9.10 28.76 -8.32
N ALA A 35 9.14 30.06 -8.03
CA ALA A 35 8.88 30.58 -6.68
C ALA A 35 7.44 30.32 -6.23
N ARG A 36 6.47 30.49 -7.14
CA ARG A 36 5.05 30.17 -6.87
C ARG A 36 4.86 28.69 -6.57
N TYR A 37 5.46 27.80 -7.35
CA TYR A 37 5.40 26.35 -7.11
C TYR A 37 5.95 25.98 -5.72
N ARG A 38 7.12 26.49 -5.35
CA ARG A 38 7.71 26.25 -4.01
C ARG A 38 6.80 26.73 -2.88
N SER A 39 6.17 27.91 -3.04
CA SER A 39 5.20 28.44 -2.08
C SER A 39 3.96 27.55 -1.94
N LEU A 40 3.40 27.08 -3.06
CA LEU A 40 2.23 26.18 -3.07
C LEU A 40 2.55 24.83 -2.42
N VAL A 41 3.72 24.25 -2.69
CA VAL A 41 4.17 23.00 -2.05
C VAL A 41 4.33 23.19 -0.54
N SER A 42 4.91 24.31 -0.09
CA SER A 42 5.03 24.63 1.33
C SER A 42 3.66 24.81 2.00
N GLN A 43 2.71 25.46 1.32
CA GLN A 43 1.33 25.62 1.82
C GLN A 43 0.60 24.26 1.90
N LYS A 44 0.78 23.40 0.90
CA LYS A 44 0.26 22.01 0.92
C LYS A 44 0.83 21.22 2.10
N GLN A 45 2.12 21.36 2.41
CA GLN A 45 2.75 20.70 3.55
C GLN A 45 2.26 21.24 4.91
N SER A 46 2.05 22.56 5.03
CA SER A 46 1.47 23.14 6.24
C SER A 46 0.01 22.72 6.43
N LEU A 47 -0.77 22.59 5.35
CA LEU A 47 -2.15 22.09 5.40
C LEU A 47 -2.21 20.58 5.70
N GLY A 48 -1.26 19.80 5.20
CA GLY A 48 -1.10 18.38 5.54
C GLY A 48 -0.69 18.15 7.00
N SER A 49 0.08 19.07 7.59
CA SER A 49 0.46 19.01 9.01
C SER A 49 -0.71 19.28 9.96
N VAL A 50 -1.79 19.93 9.51
CA VAL A 50 -3.04 20.04 10.28
C VAL A 50 -3.84 18.73 10.29
N SER A 51 -3.65 17.84 9.30
CA SER A 51 -4.23 16.48 9.31
C SER A 51 -3.42 15.48 10.15
N GLY A 52 -2.15 15.76 10.43
CA GLY A 52 -1.29 14.89 11.25
C GLY A 52 -1.68 14.81 12.73
N THR A 53 -2.43 15.78 13.24
CA THR A 53 -2.88 15.80 14.64
C THR A 53 -4.22 15.09 14.85
N ILE A 54 -4.97 14.73 13.80
CA ILE A 54 -6.28 14.06 13.93
C ILE A 54 -6.18 12.53 13.73
N LEU A 55 -5.08 12.00 13.17
CA LEU A 55 -4.92 10.56 12.92
C LEU A 55 -4.13 9.80 14.00
N SER A 56 -3.81 10.44 15.13
CA SER A 56 -3.04 9.80 16.22
C SER A 56 -3.92 9.19 17.32
N ASP A 57 -5.24 9.31 17.25
CA ASP A 57 -6.15 8.84 18.32
C ASP A 57 -7.50 8.29 17.81
N ALA A 58 -7.62 8.06 16.50
CA ALA A 58 -8.80 7.40 15.95
C ALA A 58 -8.69 5.89 16.22
N ALA A 59 -9.61 5.36 17.02
CA ALA A 59 -9.81 3.93 17.21
C ALA A 59 -9.84 3.21 15.83
N PRO A 60 -9.37 1.96 15.75
CA PRO A 60 -9.44 1.17 14.51
C PRO A 60 -10.86 1.25 13.95
N VAL A 61 -10.97 1.73 12.71
CA VAL A 61 -12.27 1.86 12.03
C VAL A 61 -12.76 0.44 11.78
N PRO A 62 -13.89 0.01 12.35
CA PRO A 62 -14.37 -1.35 12.19
C PRO A 62 -14.68 -1.61 10.70
N ILE A 63 -14.16 -2.72 10.17
CA ILE A 63 -14.53 -3.21 8.85
C ILE A 63 -15.98 -3.69 8.92
N VAL A 64 -16.87 -2.87 8.43
CA VAL A 64 -18.28 -3.19 8.24
C VAL A 64 -18.48 -3.95 6.94
N SER A 65 -19.35 -4.97 6.94
CA SER A 65 -19.76 -5.66 5.72
C SER A 65 -20.28 -4.66 4.68
N MET A 66 -20.26 -4.98 3.37
CA MET A 66 -20.80 -4.09 2.31
C MET A 66 -22.22 -3.60 2.63
N LYS A 67 -23.03 -4.42 3.32
CA LYS A 67 -24.37 -4.07 3.79
C LYS A 67 -24.36 -3.03 4.91
N GLU A 68 -23.47 -3.17 5.88
CA GLU A 68 -23.29 -2.23 6.98
C GLU A 68 -22.57 -0.94 6.53
N PHE A 69 -21.66 -1.03 5.55
CA PHE A 69 -21.05 0.10 4.86
C PHE A 69 -22.10 0.97 4.15
N MET A 70 -23.04 0.34 3.42
CA MET A 70 -24.18 1.02 2.81
C MET A 70 -25.14 1.60 3.86
N ALA A 71 -25.21 1.00 5.06
CA ALA A 71 -26.04 1.49 6.17
C ALA A 71 -25.37 2.61 6.99
N ALA A 72 -24.04 2.67 7.05
CA ALA A 72 -23.25 3.65 7.79
C ALA A 72 -23.22 5.05 7.14
N GLY A 73 -23.82 5.19 5.96
CA GLY A 73 -24.13 6.49 5.37
C GLY A 73 -22.93 7.19 4.74
N ASN A 74 -22.51 6.72 3.55
CA ASN A 74 -21.73 7.47 2.55
C ASN A 74 -20.63 8.40 3.09
N ASP A 75 -19.91 8.03 4.13
CA ASP A 75 -18.73 8.79 4.54
C ASP A 75 -17.64 8.60 3.47
N PRO A 76 -17.21 9.68 2.78
CA PRO A 76 -16.19 9.60 1.73
C PRO A 76 -14.86 8.99 2.22
N ALA A 77 -14.54 9.10 3.51
CA ALA A 77 -13.34 8.49 4.10
C ALA A 77 -13.44 6.96 4.11
N HIS A 78 -14.59 6.43 4.53
CA HIS A 78 -14.86 4.99 4.53
C HIS A 78 -14.86 4.41 3.11
N TYR A 79 -15.43 5.13 2.13
CA TYR A 79 -15.42 4.68 0.73
C TYR A 79 -14.00 4.60 0.15
N ASN A 80 -13.18 5.63 0.37
CA ASN A 80 -11.79 5.65 -0.09
C ASN A 80 -10.96 4.52 0.54
N TYR A 81 -11.22 4.21 1.80
CA TYR A 81 -10.58 3.10 2.50
C TYR A 81 -10.95 1.76 1.87
N TYR A 82 -12.24 1.47 1.73
CA TYR A 82 -12.73 0.24 1.10
C TYR A 82 -12.25 0.09 -0.34
N PHE A 83 -12.28 1.16 -1.13
CA PHE A 83 -11.78 1.15 -2.51
C PHE A 83 -10.30 0.77 -2.57
N LYS A 84 -9.46 1.31 -1.68
CA LYS A 84 -8.04 0.98 -1.62
C LYS A 84 -7.80 -0.47 -1.22
N MET A 85 -8.55 -0.99 -0.26
CA MET A 85 -8.48 -2.40 0.13
C MET A 85 -8.86 -3.33 -1.03
N SER A 86 -10.01 -3.08 -1.67
CA SER A 86 -10.46 -3.85 -2.82
C SER A 86 -9.49 -3.77 -4.00
N ALA A 87 -8.91 -2.60 -4.27
CA ALA A 87 -7.87 -2.44 -5.27
C ALA A 87 -6.60 -3.24 -4.91
N ALA A 88 -6.19 -3.23 -3.64
CA ALA A 88 -5.01 -3.96 -3.20
C ALA A 88 -5.20 -5.49 -3.31
N ALA A 89 -6.38 -6.00 -2.99
CA ALA A 89 -6.72 -7.41 -3.18
C ALA A 89 -6.83 -7.76 -4.67
N ALA A 90 -7.46 -6.91 -5.47
CA ALA A 90 -7.57 -7.10 -6.92
C ALA A 90 -6.20 -7.16 -7.60
N ASP A 91 -5.23 -6.34 -7.18
CA ASP A 91 -3.87 -6.38 -7.69
C ASP A 91 -3.20 -7.75 -7.48
N VAL A 92 -3.43 -8.40 -6.34
CA VAL A 92 -2.94 -9.77 -6.10
C VAL A 92 -3.62 -10.74 -7.05
N MET A 93 -4.96 -10.68 -7.14
CA MET A 93 -5.76 -11.58 -7.97
C MET A 93 -5.44 -11.49 -9.46
N MET A 94 -5.10 -10.30 -9.97
CA MET A 94 -4.77 -10.09 -11.40
C MET A 94 -3.54 -10.87 -11.87
N HIS A 95 -2.69 -11.35 -10.95
CA HIS A 95 -1.52 -12.16 -11.28
C HIS A 95 -1.78 -13.67 -11.25
N LEU A 96 -2.99 -14.09 -10.92
CA LEU A 96 -3.38 -15.49 -10.76
C LEU A 96 -4.32 -15.89 -11.90
N ASP A 97 -4.23 -17.15 -12.32
CA ASP A 97 -5.26 -17.74 -13.18
C ASP A 97 -6.55 -17.98 -12.40
N ARG A 98 -7.62 -18.39 -13.10
CA ARG A 98 -8.94 -18.52 -12.48
C ARG A 98 -8.99 -19.55 -11.35
N ASP A 99 -8.28 -20.67 -11.48
CA ASP A 99 -8.31 -21.73 -10.48
C ASP A 99 -7.49 -21.31 -9.25
N GLU A 100 -6.36 -20.66 -9.48
CA GLU A 100 -5.52 -20.04 -8.44
C GLU A 100 -6.24 -18.90 -7.72
N GLN A 101 -7.01 -18.06 -8.42
CA GLN A 101 -7.84 -17.01 -7.81
C GLN A 101 -8.87 -17.61 -6.84
N LEU A 102 -9.57 -18.67 -7.26
CA LEU A 102 -10.58 -19.33 -6.43
C LEU A 102 -9.96 -20.02 -5.21
N ALA A 103 -8.79 -20.66 -5.40
CA ALA A 103 -8.05 -21.27 -4.30
C ALA A 103 -7.56 -20.21 -3.30
N PHE A 104 -7.00 -19.11 -3.81
CA PHE A 104 -6.56 -17.98 -3.00
C PHE A 104 -7.72 -17.38 -2.20
N GLU A 105 -8.83 -17.02 -2.86
CA GLU A 105 -10.02 -16.45 -2.24
C GLU A 105 -10.51 -17.33 -1.09
N ARG A 106 -10.71 -18.63 -1.32
CA ARG A 106 -11.16 -19.57 -0.29
C ARG A 106 -10.18 -19.71 0.87
N SER A 107 -8.87 -19.73 0.58
CA SER A 107 -7.85 -19.81 1.62
C SER A 107 -7.81 -18.54 2.47
N PHE A 108 -8.02 -17.39 1.84
CA PHE A 108 -8.02 -16.08 2.48
C PHE A 108 -9.29 -15.87 3.33
N GLU A 109 -10.46 -16.28 2.82
CA GLU A 109 -11.73 -16.28 3.57
C GLU A 109 -11.72 -17.23 4.78
N ALA A 110 -10.81 -18.21 4.81
CA ALA A 110 -10.66 -19.13 5.92
C ALA A 110 -9.77 -18.59 7.06
N LEU A 111 -9.11 -17.45 6.87
CA LEU A 111 -8.36 -16.78 7.93
C LEU A 111 -9.31 -16.20 9.00
N PRO A 112 -8.85 -16.08 10.25
CA PRO A 112 -9.52 -15.21 11.22
C PRO A 112 -9.70 -13.79 10.66
N ASP A 113 -10.82 -13.14 10.99
CA ASP A 113 -11.17 -11.81 10.45
C ASP A 113 -10.08 -10.79 10.76
N GLU A 114 -9.52 -10.83 11.97
CA GLU A 114 -8.43 -9.94 12.43
C GLU A 114 -7.15 -10.14 11.60
N VAL A 115 -6.84 -11.38 11.22
CA VAL A 115 -5.67 -11.72 10.38
C VAL A 115 -5.89 -11.25 8.95
N ALA A 116 -7.07 -11.51 8.38
CA ALA A 116 -7.42 -11.07 7.04
C ALA A 116 -7.41 -9.53 6.92
N GLU A 117 -7.96 -8.84 7.92
CA GLU A 117 -7.92 -7.38 8.04
C GLU A 117 -6.48 -6.87 8.08
N ALA A 118 -5.64 -7.41 8.98
CA ALA A 118 -4.25 -7.01 9.11
C ALA A 118 -3.46 -7.22 7.81
N ALA A 119 -3.73 -8.31 7.09
CA ALA A 119 -3.13 -8.59 5.78
C ALA A 119 -3.53 -7.54 4.74
N LEU A 120 -4.83 -7.23 4.60
CA LEU A 120 -5.30 -6.21 3.65
C LEU A 120 -4.77 -4.81 3.99
N LEU A 121 -4.76 -4.46 5.28
CA LEU A 121 -4.17 -3.23 5.79
C LEU A 121 -2.68 -3.13 5.46
N GLU A 122 -1.95 -4.23 5.61
CA GLU A 122 -0.55 -4.24 5.22
C GLU A 122 -0.40 -4.07 3.72
N LEU A 123 -1.19 -4.73 2.86
CA LEU A 123 -1.10 -4.60 1.39
C LEU A 123 -1.31 -3.16 0.89
N MET A 124 -2.10 -2.35 1.59
CA MET A 124 -2.30 -0.92 1.27
C MET A 124 -1.30 0.04 1.93
N SER A 125 -0.49 -0.46 2.87
CA SER A 125 0.46 0.37 3.64
C SER A 125 1.61 0.85 2.77
N ALA A 126 2.15 2.03 3.13
CA ALA A 126 3.31 2.59 2.43
C ALA A 126 4.56 1.71 2.59
N LYS A 127 5.38 1.71 1.54
CA LYS A 127 6.69 1.06 1.50
C LYS A 127 7.62 1.63 2.57
N PRO A 128 8.17 0.82 3.49
CA PRO A 128 9.13 1.29 4.47
C PRO A 128 10.48 1.61 3.81
N SER A 129 11.23 2.54 4.41
CA SER A 129 12.65 2.73 4.09
C SER A 129 13.48 1.73 4.88
N VAL A 130 14.13 0.81 4.19
CA VAL A 130 14.92 -0.26 4.81
C VAL A 130 16.26 -0.46 4.09
N PRO A 131 17.32 -0.83 4.81
CA PRO A 131 18.59 -1.20 4.18
C PRO A 131 18.40 -2.45 3.32
N TRP A 132 19.22 -2.58 2.27
CA TRP A 132 19.17 -3.74 1.39
C TRP A 132 19.63 -4.99 2.16
N VAL A 133 19.08 -6.15 1.81
CA VAL A 133 19.59 -7.42 2.33
C VAL A 133 21.01 -7.69 1.80
N SER A 134 21.77 -8.56 2.44
CA SER A 134 23.09 -9.02 1.93
C SER A 134 22.93 -9.86 0.65
N ASP A 135 24.01 -9.99 -0.13
CA ASP A 135 24.01 -10.86 -1.32
C ASP A 135 23.73 -12.32 -0.94
N GLU A 136 24.26 -12.78 0.21
CA GLU A 136 23.97 -14.12 0.75
C GLU A 136 22.49 -14.32 1.05
N ALA A 137 21.84 -13.32 1.67
CA ALA A 137 20.40 -13.39 1.96
C ALA A 137 19.55 -13.43 0.69
N ALA A 138 19.94 -12.68 -0.35
CA ALA A 138 19.28 -12.73 -1.65
C ALA A 138 19.52 -14.08 -2.36
N ALA A 139 20.75 -14.61 -2.30
CA ALA A 139 21.08 -15.93 -2.85
C ALA A 139 20.31 -17.06 -2.14
N ASN A 140 20.08 -16.95 -0.83
CA ASN A 140 19.26 -17.91 -0.10
C ASN A 140 17.78 -17.81 -0.47
N PHE A 141 17.24 -16.59 -0.63
CA PHE A 141 15.88 -16.40 -1.11
C PHE A 141 15.68 -16.99 -2.51
N ALA A 142 16.65 -16.80 -3.41
CA ALA A 142 16.61 -17.35 -4.77
C ALA A 142 16.64 -18.89 -4.86
N LYS A 143 16.85 -19.61 -3.74
CA LYS A 143 16.75 -21.08 -3.70
C LYS A 143 15.31 -21.58 -3.58
N LEU A 144 14.39 -20.71 -3.15
CA LEU A 144 12.97 -21.01 -3.09
C LEU A 144 12.37 -20.91 -4.51
N PRO A 145 11.37 -21.73 -4.87
CA PRO A 145 10.73 -21.66 -6.19
C PRO A 145 10.24 -20.25 -6.56
N GLU A 146 9.46 -19.62 -5.67
CA GLU A 146 8.97 -18.24 -5.80
C GLU A 146 10.11 -17.23 -5.79
N GLY A 147 11.15 -17.49 -4.97
CA GLY A 147 12.27 -16.58 -4.82
C GLY A 147 13.14 -16.52 -6.07
N ALA A 148 13.33 -17.64 -6.75
CA ALA A 148 14.02 -17.69 -8.05
C ALA A 148 13.29 -16.86 -9.10
N ILE A 149 11.95 -16.99 -9.19
CA ILE A 149 11.10 -16.25 -10.12
C ILE A 149 11.22 -14.74 -9.85
N LEU A 150 11.05 -14.33 -8.60
CA LEU A 150 11.06 -12.92 -8.20
C LEU A 150 12.45 -12.29 -8.32
N CYS A 151 13.52 -13.02 -7.98
CA CYS A 151 14.88 -12.52 -8.19
C CYS A 151 15.20 -12.30 -9.67
N HIS A 152 14.71 -13.17 -10.56
CA HIS A 152 14.86 -12.98 -11.99
C HIS A 152 14.07 -11.75 -12.47
N GLU A 153 12.83 -11.60 -12.02
CA GLU A 153 11.95 -10.47 -12.37
C GLU A 153 12.49 -9.12 -11.88
N TRP A 154 12.92 -9.05 -10.61
CA TRP A 154 13.41 -7.81 -9.99
C TRP A 154 14.83 -7.43 -10.43
N GLY A 155 15.63 -8.40 -10.90
CA GLY A 155 16.99 -8.18 -11.36
C GLY A 155 17.84 -7.44 -10.33
N HIS A 156 18.37 -6.27 -10.70
CA HIS A 156 19.24 -5.47 -9.83
C HIS A 156 18.54 -4.94 -8.57
N ASP A 157 17.21 -4.80 -8.58
CA ASP A 157 16.42 -4.33 -7.43
C ASP A 157 16.06 -5.45 -6.44
N ALA A 158 16.41 -6.71 -6.73
CA ALA A 158 15.99 -7.87 -5.92
C ALA A 158 16.34 -7.71 -4.44
N ARG A 159 17.55 -7.26 -4.11
CA ARG A 159 17.97 -7.07 -2.71
C ARG A 159 17.12 -6.04 -1.96
N ARG A 160 16.73 -4.96 -2.66
CA ARG A 160 15.87 -3.93 -2.09
C ARG A 160 14.44 -4.45 -1.92
N ASN A 161 13.91 -5.13 -2.91
CA ASN A 161 12.54 -5.66 -2.88
C ASN A 161 12.38 -6.77 -1.83
N ILE A 162 13.36 -7.67 -1.68
CA ILE A 162 13.38 -8.66 -0.60
C ILE A 162 13.38 -7.98 0.77
N ALA A 163 14.20 -6.93 0.96
CA ALA A 163 14.25 -6.20 2.23
C ALA A 163 12.88 -5.58 2.57
N VAL A 164 12.23 -4.99 1.57
CA VAL A 164 10.91 -4.36 1.72
C VAL A 164 9.83 -5.38 2.05
N ALA A 165 9.77 -6.48 1.29
CA ALA A 165 8.80 -7.54 1.52
C ALA A 165 8.95 -8.11 2.94
N ARG A 166 10.19 -8.42 3.37
CA ARG A 166 10.47 -8.88 4.74
C ARG A 166 10.05 -7.87 5.80
N ALA A 167 10.34 -6.60 5.60
CA ALA A 167 9.99 -5.55 6.55
C ALA A 167 8.47 -5.38 6.69
N ARG A 168 7.72 -5.49 5.59
CA ARG A 168 6.25 -5.43 5.60
C ARG A 168 5.62 -6.67 6.22
N LEU A 169 6.13 -7.86 5.90
CA LEU A 169 5.70 -9.10 6.55
C LEU A 169 5.96 -9.04 8.05
N ASN A 170 7.16 -8.64 8.48
CA ASN A 170 7.45 -8.49 9.91
C ASN A 170 6.53 -7.46 10.58
N ARG A 171 6.28 -6.31 9.92
CA ARG A 171 5.35 -5.29 10.45
C ARG A 171 3.92 -5.80 10.58
N LEU A 172 3.45 -6.66 9.67
CA LEU A 172 2.16 -7.32 9.79
C LEU A 172 2.16 -8.23 11.01
N ARG A 173 3.18 -9.08 11.13
CA ARG A 173 3.31 -10.05 12.24
C ARG A 173 3.40 -9.35 13.60
N ASP A 174 4.10 -8.23 13.68
CA ASP A 174 4.20 -7.40 14.90
C ASP A 174 2.84 -6.80 15.35
N ARG A 175 1.81 -6.80 14.48
CA ARG A 175 0.45 -6.35 14.81
C ARG A 175 -0.48 -7.50 15.23
N LEU A 176 -0.08 -8.74 14.99
CA LEU A 176 -0.87 -9.92 15.34
C LEU A 176 -0.44 -10.41 16.73
N ASP A 177 -1.37 -11.05 17.45
CA ASP A 177 -0.98 -11.81 18.62
C ASP A 177 -0.30 -13.14 18.21
N GLU A 178 0.18 -13.91 19.18
CA GLU A 178 0.91 -15.16 18.89
C GLU A 178 0.04 -16.20 18.16
N HIS A 179 -1.26 -16.25 18.45
CA HIS A 179 -2.18 -17.19 17.80
C HIS A 179 -2.48 -16.79 16.36
N ASP A 180 -2.71 -15.50 16.16
CA ASP A 180 -2.98 -14.91 14.85
C ASP A 180 -1.74 -14.91 13.95
N ASP A 181 -0.54 -14.66 14.49
CA ASP A 181 0.74 -14.80 13.77
C ASP A 181 0.92 -16.24 13.27
N ALA A 182 0.65 -17.23 14.13
CA ALA A 182 0.74 -18.64 13.74
C ALA A 182 -0.27 -18.99 12.63
N SER A 183 -1.49 -18.47 12.71
CA SER A 183 -2.52 -18.68 11.69
C SER A 183 -2.15 -18.02 10.36
N PHE A 184 -1.65 -16.78 10.40
CA PHE A 184 -1.14 -16.06 9.24
C PHE A 184 0.01 -16.81 8.57
N MET A 185 1.03 -17.22 9.35
CA MET A 185 2.19 -17.91 8.81
C MET A 185 1.83 -19.27 8.23
N ALA A 186 0.94 -20.03 8.89
CA ALA A 186 0.47 -21.29 8.35
C ALA A 186 -0.29 -21.11 7.03
N TRP A 187 -1.12 -20.08 6.90
CA TRP A 187 -1.77 -19.76 5.63
C TRP A 187 -0.75 -19.33 4.56
N PHE A 188 0.14 -18.39 4.90
CA PHE A 188 1.11 -17.81 3.98
C PHE A 188 2.06 -18.88 3.41
N GLU A 189 2.58 -19.78 4.25
CA GLU A 189 3.48 -20.86 3.84
C GLU A 189 2.79 -21.96 3.00
N ASN A 190 1.47 -22.06 3.04
CA ASN A 190 0.68 -23.02 2.24
C ASN A 190 0.14 -22.43 0.93
N LEU A 191 0.49 -21.19 0.60
CA LEU A 191 0.16 -20.60 -0.70
C LEU A 191 0.88 -21.33 -1.83
N SER A 192 0.27 -21.34 -3.02
CA SER A 192 0.96 -21.75 -4.24
C SER A 192 2.11 -20.79 -4.55
N ASP A 193 3.11 -21.25 -5.32
CA ASP A 193 4.21 -20.39 -5.78
C ASP A 193 3.70 -19.13 -6.51
N ALA A 194 2.60 -19.26 -7.27
CA ALA A 194 1.97 -18.16 -7.99
C ALA A 194 1.34 -17.13 -7.04
N ALA A 195 0.54 -17.59 -6.07
CA ALA A 195 -0.09 -16.74 -5.05
C ALA A 195 0.96 -16.04 -4.17
N MET A 196 1.99 -16.78 -3.76
CA MET A 196 3.12 -16.24 -3.01
C MET A 196 3.84 -15.14 -3.80
N CYS A 197 4.15 -15.39 -5.09
CA CYS A 197 4.73 -14.37 -5.95
C CYS A 197 3.84 -13.12 -6.08
N ALA A 198 2.53 -13.30 -6.23
CA ALA A 198 1.58 -12.20 -6.36
C ALA A 198 1.54 -11.32 -5.10
N ILE A 199 1.50 -11.92 -3.90
CA ILE A 199 1.58 -11.16 -2.65
C ILE A 199 2.92 -10.44 -2.53
N LEU A 200 4.04 -11.13 -2.79
CA LEU A 200 5.36 -10.51 -2.65
C LEU A 200 5.55 -9.34 -3.63
N ARG A 201 5.02 -9.41 -4.87
CA ARG A 201 4.96 -8.27 -5.78
C ARG A 201 4.16 -7.11 -5.19
N LYS A 202 2.97 -7.41 -4.64
CA LYS A 202 2.12 -6.38 -4.04
C LYS A 202 2.76 -5.72 -2.82
N LEU A 203 3.54 -6.47 -2.04
CA LEU A 203 4.29 -5.93 -0.91
C LEU A 203 5.45 -5.02 -1.33
N VAL A 204 5.93 -5.06 -2.56
CA VAL A 204 7.06 -4.21 -2.99
C VAL A 204 6.66 -3.04 -3.89
N ALA A 205 5.42 -3.08 -4.41
CA ALA A 205 4.74 -1.99 -5.12
C ALA A 205 4.58 -0.75 -4.23
#